data_AF-A0A1L9BGP1-F1
#
_entry.id   AF-A0A1L9BGP1-F1
#
_cell.length_a   1.000
_cell.length_b   1.000
_cell.length_c   1.000
_cell.angle_alpha   90.00
_cell.angle_beta   90.00
_cell.angle_gamma   90.00
#
_symmetry.space_group_name_H-M   'P 1'
#
loop_
_entity.id
_entity.type
_entity.pdbx_description
1 polymer ?
#
loop_
_entity_poly.entity_id
_entity_poly.type
_entity_poly.pdbx_seq_one_letter_code
_entity_poly.pdbx_strand_id
1 'polypeptide(L)'
;MTGLLVTLALTASAAPAPATAPADHADVRGYIARTWDALTRSLESCEVFADPKVAGRSVLYLPQELPEPAIVQRLRQKCPKVEVLRLPKEISGAGQVDVRALKTQGLLYLEHPYVVPGGMFNEMYGWDSYFIIRGLLRDGRRELAQGMVRNFFFEIQHYGALLNANRTYYLSRSQPPFLSSMVMEIHQRLPEEEGRAWLTEAHPFLVRDHGLWVSEAHLAGDTGLSRYFDFNEGPVPELQVDQARYYRDVVSYFTRHPEEGQPFLREVDRDAVPSSTTAPVFLTQVCQRDPGTTICTTQGAVTLTEDFYRGDRAVRESGFDISFRFGPFSARTHHFAAVDLNSLLYKAETDLERISTLLGRDAEARAWRERATKRRALVDRYLWDAERGMYFDYDVEKRQRSTYEYATTFYPLWAGLASPEQARAVAAHLPRFEQAGGLAMSRQETSAQWDLPYGWAPLQLLAVEGLRRHGHHADADRLSRKFLDMVADNFHREGNLREKYDVVKRTTEVQVTAGYAHNVIGFGWTNGVFLELWHGLRREPSPPARPATPSRAPPPPAQ
;
A
#
# COMPACT_ATOMS: atom_id res chain seq x y z
N MET A 1 54.75 -41.78 -43.53
CA MET A 1 54.30 -42.05 -42.14
C MET A 1 53.35 -40.93 -41.74
N THR A 2 52.07 -41.30 -41.55
CA THR A 2 51.03 -40.66 -40.72
C THR A 2 50.79 -39.16 -40.84
N GLY A 3 49.79 -38.79 -41.67
CA GLY A 3 49.03 -37.55 -41.53
C GLY A 3 47.92 -37.73 -40.48
N LEU A 4 47.81 -36.78 -39.55
CA LEU A 4 46.87 -36.77 -38.44
C LEU A 4 45.61 -36.00 -38.87
N LEU A 5 44.48 -36.71 -39.04
CA LEU A 5 43.15 -36.10 -39.19
C LEU A 5 42.67 -35.61 -37.80
N VAL A 6 42.39 -34.32 -37.68
CA VAL A 6 41.69 -33.74 -36.53
C VAL A 6 40.20 -33.67 -36.88
N THR A 7 39.38 -34.46 -36.21
CA THR A 7 37.92 -34.42 -36.28
C THR A 7 37.38 -33.34 -35.34
N LEU A 8 36.80 -32.27 -35.92
CA LEU A 8 36.03 -31.27 -35.18
C LEU A 8 34.69 -31.88 -34.76
N ALA A 9 34.46 -32.05 -33.46
CA ALA A 9 33.16 -32.41 -32.91
C ALA A 9 32.27 -31.16 -32.82
N LEU A 10 31.26 -31.08 -33.70
CA LEU A 10 30.16 -30.12 -33.59
C LEU A 10 29.27 -30.52 -32.41
N THR A 11 29.34 -29.79 -31.30
CA THR A 11 28.36 -29.88 -30.23
C THR A 11 27.06 -29.25 -30.69
N ALA A 12 26.05 -30.07 -30.97
CA ALA A 12 24.70 -29.62 -31.23
C ALA A 12 24.15 -28.92 -29.98
N SER A 13 23.89 -27.61 -30.09
CA SER A 13 23.14 -26.85 -29.10
C SER A 13 21.71 -27.40 -29.06
N ALA A 14 21.30 -27.98 -27.92
CA ALA A 14 19.93 -28.39 -27.70
C ALA A 14 19.01 -27.17 -27.75
N ALA A 15 17.98 -27.23 -28.58
CA ALA A 15 16.93 -26.22 -28.61
C ALA A 15 16.24 -26.13 -27.24
N PRO A 16 15.79 -24.93 -26.81
CA PRO A 16 15.05 -24.79 -25.56
C PRO A 16 13.78 -25.64 -25.62
N ALA A 17 13.50 -26.40 -24.56
CA ALA A 17 12.24 -27.11 -24.43
C ALA A 17 11.07 -26.13 -24.56
N PRO A 18 9.96 -26.50 -25.24
CA PRO A 18 8.78 -25.66 -25.31
C PRO A 18 8.28 -25.37 -23.89
N ALA A 19 8.08 -24.10 -23.58
CA ALA A 19 7.54 -23.68 -22.29
C ALA A 19 6.19 -24.38 -22.06
N THR A 20 6.11 -25.20 -21.01
CA THR A 20 4.87 -25.84 -20.57
C THR A 20 3.80 -24.76 -20.36
N ALA A 21 2.58 -25.00 -20.82
CA ALA A 21 1.47 -24.07 -20.62
C ALA A 21 1.32 -23.73 -19.13
N PRO A 22 1.03 -22.46 -18.76
CA PRO A 22 0.81 -22.07 -17.37
C PRO A 22 -0.28 -22.93 -16.73
N ALA A 23 -0.08 -23.36 -15.49
CA ALA A 23 -1.10 -24.08 -14.73
C ALA A 23 -2.38 -23.22 -14.63
N ASP A 24 -3.54 -23.86 -14.75
CA ASP A 24 -4.83 -23.15 -14.83
C ASP A 24 -5.31 -22.62 -13.47
N HIS A 25 -4.85 -23.25 -12.36
CA HIS A 25 -5.21 -22.92 -10.98
C HIS A 25 -6.72 -22.64 -10.79
N ALA A 26 -7.56 -23.44 -11.45
CA ALA A 26 -9.02 -23.21 -11.53
C ALA A 26 -9.69 -23.19 -10.16
N ASP A 27 -9.18 -23.97 -9.21
CA ASP A 27 -9.61 -24.01 -7.82
C ASP A 27 -9.30 -22.73 -7.05
N VAL A 28 -8.08 -22.19 -7.18
CA VAL A 28 -7.69 -20.90 -6.61
C VAL A 28 -8.53 -19.78 -7.21
N ARG A 29 -8.71 -19.76 -8.53
CA ARG A 29 -9.56 -18.76 -9.21
C ARG A 29 -11.03 -18.87 -8.77
N GLY A 30 -11.54 -20.10 -8.63
CA GLY A 30 -12.87 -20.34 -8.10
C GLY A 30 -13.05 -19.86 -6.66
N TYR A 31 -12.01 -20.00 -5.82
CA TYR A 31 -11.99 -19.41 -4.49
C TYR A 31 -12.04 -17.88 -4.54
N ILE A 32 -11.17 -17.25 -5.33
CA ILE A 32 -11.10 -15.79 -5.48
C ILE A 32 -12.46 -15.21 -5.90
N ALA A 33 -13.10 -15.81 -6.90
CA ALA A 33 -14.38 -15.34 -7.43
C ALA A 33 -15.50 -15.27 -6.37
N ARG A 34 -15.50 -16.22 -5.41
CA ARG A 34 -16.45 -16.24 -4.27
C ARG A 34 -16.02 -15.30 -3.14
N THR A 35 -14.71 -15.14 -2.94
CA THR A 35 -14.18 -14.31 -1.86
C THR A 35 -14.47 -12.82 -2.06
N TRP A 36 -14.65 -12.34 -3.31
CA TRP A 36 -15.03 -10.94 -3.54
C TRP A 36 -16.34 -10.55 -2.85
N ASP A 37 -17.35 -11.41 -2.85
CA ASP A 37 -18.61 -11.15 -2.16
C ASP A 37 -18.40 -11.16 -0.63
N ALA A 38 -17.60 -12.10 -0.13
CA ALA A 38 -17.28 -12.20 1.30
C ALA A 38 -16.47 -11.00 1.83
N LEU A 39 -15.65 -10.37 0.98
CA LEU A 39 -14.89 -9.16 1.31
C LEU A 39 -15.66 -7.87 1.04
N THR A 40 -16.79 -7.92 0.36
CA THR A 40 -17.58 -6.72 0.09
C THR A 40 -18.24 -6.24 1.39
N ARG A 41 -18.16 -4.94 1.64
CA ARG A 41 -18.82 -4.23 2.72
C ARG A 41 -19.73 -3.16 2.16
N SER A 42 -20.81 -2.91 2.86
CA SER A 42 -21.73 -1.81 2.63
C SER A 42 -22.40 -1.46 3.95
N LEU A 43 -23.02 -0.28 4.02
CA LEU A 43 -23.80 0.15 5.18
C LEU A 43 -25.07 -0.68 5.40
N GLU A 44 -25.31 -1.70 4.57
CA GLU A 44 -26.42 -2.63 4.76
C GLU A 44 -26.10 -3.70 5.81
N SER A 45 -24.84 -3.95 6.16
CA SER A 45 -24.46 -4.90 7.22
C SER A 45 -23.98 -4.18 8.47
N CYS A 46 -24.45 -4.60 9.66
CA CYS A 46 -24.02 -4.01 10.92
C CYS A 46 -22.57 -4.36 11.31
N GLU A 47 -22.00 -5.37 10.68
CA GLU A 47 -20.66 -5.88 11.00
C GLU A 47 -19.55 -4.89 10.60
N VAL A 48 -19.81 -4.05 9.59
CA VAL A 48 -18.84 -3.07 9.06
C VAL A 48 -18.44 -2.01 10.09
N PHE A 49 -19.30 -1.72 11.07
CA PHE A 49 -19.05 -0.68 12.07
C PHE A 49 -18.19 -1.16 13.24
N ALA A 50 -18.02 -2.47 13.41
CA ALA A 50 -17.16 -3.03 14.45
C ALA A 50 -15.69 -2.72 14.14
N ASP A 51 -14.95 -2.30 15.17
CA ASP A 51 -13.52 -2.06 15.09
C ASP A 51 -12.80 -2.86 16.18
N PRO A 52 -12.13 -3.97 15.86
CA PRO A 52 -11.38 -4.73 16.84
C PRO A 52 -10.07 -4.03 17.27
N LYS A 53 -9.65 -2.96 16.58
CA LYS A 53 -8.38 -2.25 16.82
C LYS A 53 -8.49 -1.21 17.94
N VAL A 54 -9.69 -0.68 18.16
CA VAL A 54 -9.97 0.35 19.16
C VAL A 54 -11.14 -0.07 20.03
N ALA A 55 -10.98 0.00 21.34
CA ALA A 55 -12.08 -0.28 22.26
C ALA A 55 -13.14 0.83 22.15
N GLY A 56 -14.41 0.46 21.97
CA GLY A 56 -15.47 1.47 21.87
C GLY A 56 -16.78 0.92 21.33
N ARG A 57 -17.76 1.83 21.27
CA ARG A 57 -19.03 1.57 20.59
C ARG A 57 -18.86 1.75 19.08
N SER A 58 -19.67 1.06 18.29
CA SER A 58 -19.75 1.26 16.85
C SER A 58 -20.32 2.63 16.52
N VAL A 59 -19.52 3.47 15.87
CA VAL A 59 -19.90 4.82 15.44
C VAL A 59 -19.73 4.95 13.93
N LEU A 60 -20.71 5.58 13.28
CA LEU A 60 -20.63 6.09 11.90
C LEU A 60 -20.57 7.60 11.93
N TYR A 61 -19.58 8.19 11.26
CA TYR A 61 -19.44 9.63 11.09
C TYR A 61 -19.87 10.06 9.69
N LEU A 62 -20.81 11.00 9.63
CA LEU A 62 -21.17 11.72 8.40
C LEU A 62 -20.36 13.01 8.28
N PRO A 63 -20.02 13.46 7.06
CA PRO A 63 -19.55 14.83 6.84
C PRO A 63 -20.52 15.85 7.42
N GLN A 64 -20.00 16.98 7.90
CA GLN A 64 -20.79 17.97 8.64
C GLN A 64 -21.93 18.54 7.79
N GLU A 65 -21.64 18.79 6.52
CA GLU A 65 -22.49 19.40 5.50
C GLU A 65 -23.41 18.41 4.78
N LEU A 66 -23.14 17.11 4.86
CA LEU A 66 -23.90 16.09 4.11
C LEU A 66 -25.30 15.89 4.71
N PRO A 67 -26.40 16.12 3.96
CA PRO A 67 -27.74 15.75 4.42
C PRO A 67 -27.80 14.24 4.73
N GLU A 68 -28.48 13.83 5.82
CA GLU A 68 -28.47 12.41 6.24
C GLU A 68 -29.04 11.52 5.12
N PRO A 69 -28.24 10.64 4.48
CA PRO A 69 -28.68 9.86 3.34
C PRO A 69 -29.74 8.82 3.74
N ALA A 70 -30.61 8.44 2.79
CA ALA A 70 -31.68 7.47 3.05
C ALA A 70 -31.16 6.10 3.56
N ILE A 71 -29.95 5.69 3.14
CA ILE A 71 -29.31 4.47 3.65
C ILE A 71 -28.96 4.57 5.13
N VAL A 72 -28.61 5.76 5.62
CA VAL A 72 -28.30 5.99 7.03
C VAL A 72 -29.57 6.03 7.87
N GLN A 73 -30.68 6.55 7.34
CA GLN A 73 -31.98 6.48 8.00
C GLN A 73 -32.43 5.02 8.19
N ARG A 74 -32.25 4.17 7.16
CA ARG A 74 -32.51 2.73 7.26
C ARG A 74 -31.54 2.02 8.22
N LEU A 75 -30.28 2.44 8.23
CA LEU A 75 -29.26 1.92 9.16
C LEU A 75 -29.68 2.08 10.62
N ARG A 76 -30.24 3.24 11.00
CA ARG A 76 -30.70 3.47 12.39
C ARG A 76 -31.76 2.44 12.84
N GLN A 77 -32.59 1.96 11.91
CA GLN A 77 -33.59 0.93 12.18
C GLN A 77 -32.95 -0.47 12.24
N LYS A 78 -32.04 -0.77 11.31
CA LYS A 78 -31.42 -2.11 11.17
C LYS A 78 -30.34 -2.39 12.22
N CYS A 79 -29.56 -1.38 12.57
CA CYS A 79 -28.39 -1.48 13.45
C CYS A 79 -28.52 -0.46 14.61
N PRO A 80 -29.49 -0.62 15.53
CA PRO A 80 -29.81 0.40 16.55
C PRO A 80 -28.70 0.65 17.58
N LYS A 81 -27.66 -0.19 17.60
CA LYS A 81 -26.46 -0.02 18.44
C LYS A 81 -25.39 0.87 17.81
N VAL A 82 -25.54 1.20 16.52
CA VAL A 82 -24.60 2.08 15.81
C VAL A 82 -25.01 3.52 16.04
N GLU A 83 -24.12 4.28 16.67
CA GLU A 83 -24.32 5.71 16.85
C GLU A 83 -23.93 6.44 15.56
N VAL A 84 -24.80 7.33 15.08
CA VAL A 84 -24.52 8.15 13.89
C VAL A 84 -24.22 9.57 14.36
N LEU A 85 -22.98 9.98 14.17
CA LEU A 85 -22.46 11.31 14.52
C LEU A 85 -22.10 12.10 13.27
N ARG A 86 -21.90 13.41 13.44
CA ARG A 86 -21.35 14.29 12.40
C ARG A 86 -19.93 14.68 12.77
N LEU A 87 -19.09 14.85 11.76
CA LEU A 87 -17.78 15.46 11.93
C LEU A 87 -17.93 16.90 12.44
N PRO A 88 -17.00 17.40 13.27
CA PRO A 88 -17.18 18.67 13.97
C PRO A 88 -17.15 19.89 13.05
N LYS A 89 -16.67 19.74 11.83
CA LYS A 89 -16.57 20.80 10.82
C LYS A 89 -16.50 20.21 9.42
N GLU A 90 -16.74 21.06 8.43
CA GLU A 90 -16.40 20.77 7.03
C GLU A 90 -14.88 20.62 6.87
N ILE A 91 -14.46 19.63 6.08
CA ILE A 91 -13.06 19.28 5.87
C ILE A 91 -12.74 19.46 4.39
N SER A 92 -11.82 20.37 4.08
CA SER A 92 -11.37 20.66 2.71
C SER A 92 -9.96 20.16 2.43
N GLY A 93 -9.21 19.76 3.46
CA GLY A 93 -7.85 19.24 3.35
C GLY A 93 -7.49 18.29 4.49
N ALA A 94 -6.54 17.39 4.22
CA ALA A 94 -6.03 16.44 5.20
C ALA A 94 -5.50 17.12 6.47
N GLY A 95 -5.66 16.45 7.62
CA GLY A 95 -5.12 16.94 8.89
C GLY A 95 -5.87 18.11 9.54
N GLN A 96 -6.95 18.62 8.92
CA GLN A 96 -7.73 19.70 9.52
C GLN A 96 -8.47 19.29 10.80
N VAL A 97 -8.72 18.00 11.02
CA VAL A 97 -9.34 17.49 12.25
C VAL A 97 -8.28 16.85 13.14
N ASP A 98 -8.15 17.37 14.38
CA ASP A 98 -7.40 16.66 15.41
C ASP A 98 -8.22 15.43 15.85
N VAL A 99 -7.83 14.26 15.38
CA VAL A 99 -8.52 13.00 15.66
C VAL A 99 -8.51 12.62 17.15
N ARG A 100 -7.62 13.24 17.95
CA ARG A 100 -7.53 13.04 19.41
C ARG A 100 -8.61 13.86 20.15
N ALA A 101 -9.11 14.92 19.52
CA ALA A 101 -10.23 15.69 20.05
C ALA A 101 -11.59 14.98 19.86
N LEU A 102 -11.64 13.94 19.03
CA LEU A 102 -12.84 13.12 18.87
C LEU A 102 -13.01 12.20 20.09
N LYS A 103 -14.17 12.29 20.74
CA LYS A 103 -14.50 11.51 21.94
C LYS A 103 -14.48 10.00 21.69
N THR A 104 -14.90 9.59 20.50
CA THR A 104 -15.01 8.18 20.10
C THR A 104 -14.53 8.01 18.67
N GLN A 105 -13.73 6.98 18.42
CA GLN A 105 -13.31 6.63 17.07
C GLN A 105 -14.42 5.88 16.32
N GLY A 106 -14.50 6.04 15.00
CA GLY A 106 -15.59 5.47 14.22
C GLY A 106 -15.27 5.30 12.74
N LEU A 107 -16.19 4.63 12.04
CA LEU A 107 -16.17 4.48 10.58
C LEU A 107 -16.61 5.79 9.93
N LEU A 108 -15.96 6.18 8.84
CA LEU A 108 -16.35 7.30 8.00
C LEU A 108 -17.30 6.80 6.91
N TYR A 109 -18.38 7.54 6.69
CA TYR A 109 -19.39 7.22 5.68
C TYR A 109 -18.78 7.18 4.26
N LEU A 110 -19.16 6.18 3.48
CA LEU A 110 -18.89 6.07 2.05
C LEU A 110 -20.18 5.70 1.32
N GLU A 111 -20.37 6.24 0.12
CA GLU A 111 -21.63 6.12 -0.64
C GLU A 111 -21.83 4.74 -1.27
N HIS A 112 -20.75 4.12 -1.74
CA HIS A 112 -20.79 2.88 -2.49
C HIS A 112 -20.26 1.70 -1.68
N PRO A 113 -20.73 0.46 -1.99
CA PRO A 113 -20.07 -0.74 -1.50
C PRO A 113 -18.59 -0.78 -1.91
N TYR A 114 -17.78 -1.39 -1.06
CA TYR A 114 -16.33 -1.51 -1.28
C TYR A 114 -15.83 -2.87 -0.82
N VAL A 115 -14.68 -3.27 -1.33
CA VAL A 115 -14.00 -4.50 -0.93
C VAL A 115 -12.88 -4.16 0.04
N VAL A 116 -12.84 -4.87 1.17
CA VAL A 116 -11.80 -4.71 2.19
C VAL A 116 -10.62 -5.64 1.94
N PRO A 117 -9.44 -5.38 2.54
CA PRO A 117 -8.32 -6.31 2.44
C PRO A 117 -8.64 -7.70 2.99
N GLY A 118 -9.20 -7.81 4.21
CA GLY A 118 -9.62 -9.10 4.78
C GLY A 118 -9.49 -9.18 6.30
N GLY A 119 -9.97 -10.27 6.89
CA GLY A 119 -9.93 -10.52 8.34
C GLY A 119 -10.46 -9.38 9.21
N MET A 120 -9.58 -8.78 10.03
CA MET A 120 -9.94 -7.72 10.97
C MET A 120 -10.13 -6.33 10.34
N PHE A 121 -9.82 -6.20 9.04
CA PHE A 121 -9.98 -4.96 8.29
C PHE A 121 -11.41 -4.86 7.74
N ASN A 122 -12.19 -3.93 8.28
CA ASN A 122 -13.56 -3.63 7.82
C ASN A 122 -13.66 -2.32 7.04
N GLU A 123 -12.51 -1.68 6.79
CA GLU A 123 -12.39 -0.40 6.12
C GLU A 123 -11.96 -0.58 4.66
N MET A 124 -12.30 0.39 3.82
CA MET A 124 -11.70 0.56 2.50
C MET A 124 -10.31 1.17 2.66
N TYR A 125 -9.27 0.47 2.19
CA TYR A 125 -7.88 0.95 2.25
C TYR A 125 -7.45 1.58 0.92
N GLY A 126 -6.61 2.61 0.99
CA GLY A 126 -6.18 3.41 -0.15
C GLY A 126 -5.50 2.60 -1.25
N TRP A 127 -4.28 2.10 -1.00
CA TRP A 127 -3.48 1.44 -2.04
C TRP A 127 -3.90 -0.01 -2.32
N ASP A 128 -4.39 -0.75 -1.33
CA ASP A 128 -4.94 -2.11 -1.49
C ASP A 128 -6.02 -2.14 -2.58
N SER A 129 -6.84 -1.09 -2.59
CA SER A 129 -7.94 -0.93 -3.55
C SER A 129 -7.47 -0.95 -4.99
N TYR A 130 -6.23 -0.54 -5.31
CA TYR A 130 -5.73 -0.62 -6.69
C TYR A 130 -5.65 -2.07 -7.16
N PHE A 131 -5.02 -2.93 -6.35
CA PHE A 131 -4.84 -4.34 -6.66
C PHE A 131 -6.19 -5.08 -6.65
N ILE A 132 -7.06 -4.73 -5.71
CA ILE A 132 -8.43 -5.25 -5.65
C ILE A 132 -9.23 -4.85 -6.89
N ILE A 133 -9.23 -3.58 -7.29
CA ILE A 133 -9.93 -3.08 -8.48
C ILE A 133 -9.46 -3.83 -9.73
N ARG A 134 -8.15 -4.04 -9.90
CA ARG A 134 -7.61 -4.85 -11.00
C ARG A 134 -8.22 -6.26 -11.02
N GLY A 135 -8.26 -6.93 -9.86
CA GLY A 135 -8.89 -8.24 -9.70
C GLY A 135 -10.39 -8.25 -10.02
N LEU A 136 -11.14 -7.28 -9.50
CA LEU A 136 -12.57 -7.11 -9.76
C LEU A 136 -12.85 -6.93 -11.25
N LEU A 137 -12.01 -6.17 -11.96
CA LEU A 137 -12.15 -5.97 -13.40
C LEU A 137 -11.88 -7.25 -14.20
N ARG A 138 -10.99 -8.14 -13.73
CA ARG A 138 -10.79 -9.48 -14.34
C ARG A 138 -12.01 -10.38 -14.16
N ASP A 139 -12.66 -10.31 -13.01
CA ASP A 139 -13.89 -11.05 -12.71
C ASP A 139 -15.17 -10.36 -13.20
N GLY A 140 -15.06 -9.29 -14.00
CA GLY A 140 -16.21 -8.59 -14.59
C GLY A 140 -17.06 -7.78 -13.61
N ARG A 141 -16.56 -7.53 -12.39
CA ARG A 141 -17.23 -6.77 -11.32
C ARG A 141 -16.99 -5.26 -11.46
N ARG A 142 -17.23 -4.73 -12.65
CA ARG A 142 -16.90 -3.34 -13.03
C ARG A 142 -17.62 -2.28 -12.19
N GLU A 143 -18.90 -2.46 -11.92
CA GLU A 143 -19.70 -1.49 -11.16
C GLU A 143 -19.17 -1.32 -9.73
N LEU A 144 -18.75 -2.42 -9.09
CA LEU A 144 -18.13 -2.39 -7.76
C LEU A 144 -16.79 -1.64 -7.81
N ALA A 145 -15.96 -1.89 -8.83
CA ALA A 145 -14.71 -1.15 -9.02
C ALA A 145 -14.93 0.35 -9.25
N GLN A 146 -15.93 0.74 -10.04
CA GLN A 146 -16.32 2.15 -10.24
C GLN A 146 -16.82 2.79 -8.93
N GLY A 147 -17.63 2.07 -8.16
CA GLY A 147 -18.11 2.52 -6.86
C GLY A 147 -16.97 2.76 -5.85
N MET A 148 -15.98 1.87 -5.83
CA MET A 148 -14.77 2.05 -5.03
C MET A 148 -13.99 3.32 -5.42
N VAL A 149 -13.79 3.58 -6.71
CA VAL A 149 -13.11 4.82 -7.13
C VAL A 149 -13.93 6.07 -6.79
N ARG A 150 -15.26 6.01 -6.89
CA ARG A 150 -16.15 7.10 -6.45
C ARG A 150 -16.13 7.33 -4.95
N ASN A 151 -15.92 6.29 -4.15
CA ASN A 151 -15.67 6.46 -2.72
C ASN A 151 -14.40 7.28 -2.47
N PHE A 152 -13.32 7.10 -3.25
CA PHE A 152 -12.15 7.99 -3.13
C PHE A 152 -12.42 9.43 -3.56
N PHE A 153 -13.27 9.64 -4.56
CA PHE A 153 -13.73 10.99 -4.91
C PHE A 153 -14.50 11.63 -3.74
N PHE A 154 -15.37 10.85 -3.10
CA PHE A 154 -16.08 11.23 -1.90
C PHE A 154 -15.12 11.57 -0.74
N GLU A 155 -14.09 10.75 -0.49
CA GLU A 155 -13.08 11.02 0.54
C GLU A 155 -12.31 12.32 0.26
N ILE A 156 -11.86 12.53 -0.98
CA ILE A 156 -11.20 13.79 -1.37
C ILE A 156 -12.14 14.98 -1.18
N GLN A 157 -13.42 14.82 -1.52
CA GLN A 157 -14.42 15.88 -1.39
C GLN A 157 -14.71 16.25 0.07
N HIS A 158 -14.94 15.25 0.92
CA HIS A 158 -15.53 15.45 2.24
C HIS A 158 -14.56 15.25 3.41
N TYR A 159 -13.43 14.59 3.17
CA TYR A 159 -12.36 14.32 4.14
C TYR A 159 -11.02 14.94 3.74
N GLY A 160 -10.97 15.59 2.56
CA GLY A 160 -9.84 16.41 2.11
C GLY A 160 -8.68 15.64 1.48
N ALA A 161 -8.72 14.31 1.47
CA ALA A 161 -7.72 13.45 0.83
C ALA A 161 -8.30 12.03 0.60
N LEU A 162 -7.67 11.27 -0.28
CA LEU A 162 -7.76 9.81 -0.27
C LEU A 162 -7.10 9.32 1.01
N LEU A 163 -7.83 8.60 1.86
CA LEU A 163 -7.36 8.24 3.20
C LEU A 163 -6.60 6.92 3.22
N ASN A 164 -5.80 6.69 4.26
CA ASN A 164 -5.23 5.38 4.53
C ASN A 164 -6.33 4.31 4.58
N ALA A 165 -7.36 4.57 5.41
CA ALA A 165 -8.64 3.88 5.34
C ALA A 165 -9.76 4.78 5.87
N ASN A 166 -11.02 4.43 5.64
CA ASN A 166 -12.17 5.26 6.04
C ASN A 166 -12.54 5.16 7.55
N ARG A 167 -11.59 5.45 8.45
CA ARG A 167 -11.80 5.61 9.90
C ARG A 167 -11.33 6.97 10.38
N THR A 168 -11.90 7.45 11.48
CA THR A 168 -11.57 8.75 12.05
C THR A 168 -10.08 8.94 12.38
N TYR A 169 -9.39 7.91 12.86
CA TYR A 169 -7.94 7.95 13.17
C TYR A 169 -7.02 7.94 11.92
N TYR A 170 -7.61 7.91 10.73
CA TYR A 170 -6.92 8.03 9.45
C TYR A 170 -7.15 9.38 8.74
N LEU A 171 -7.96 10.29 9.29
CA LEU A 171 -8.23 11.62 8.70
C LEU A 171 -6.99 12.52 8.49
N SER A 172 -5.83 12.11 9.02
CA SER A 172 -4.57 12.84 8.91
C SER A 172 -3.52 12.19 8.00
N ARG A 173 -3.80 11.01 7.42
CA ARG A 173 -2.85 10.27 6.58
C ARG A 173 -3.50 9.64 5.36
N SER A 174 -2.74 9.60 4.28
CA SER A 174 -3.11 8.91 3.04
C SER A 174 -2.48 7.52 2.96
N GLN A 175 -2.32 7.01 1.74
CA GLN A 175 -1.57 5.82 1.36
C GLN A 175 -1.00 5.99 -0.06
N PRO A 176 -0.07 5.13 -0.53
CA PRO A 176 0.60 5.33 -1.82
C PRO A 176 -0.38 5.64 -2.99
N PRO A 177 -0.17 6.72 -3.77
CA PRO A 177 -1.21 7.26 -4.65
C PRO A 177 -1.34 6.50 -5.97
N PHE A 178 -2.31 5.58 -6.02
CA PHE A 178 -2.67 4.82 -7.23
C PHE A 178 -3.96 5.32 -7.92
N LEU A 179 -4.61 6.38 -7.44
CA LEU A 179 -5.95 6.77 -7.89
C LEU A 179 -6.03 7.04 -9.40
N SER A 180 -5.05 7.73 -9.97
CA SER A 180 -4.94 7.98 -11.41
C SER A 180 -4.87 6.67 -12.22
N SER A 181 -4.11 5.70 -11.73
CA SER A 181 -4.00 4.38 -12.36
C SER A 181 -5.28 3.56 -12.19
N MET A 182 -5.97 3.63 -11.05
CA MET A 182 -7.30 3.01 -10.89
C MET A 182 -8.31 3.55 -11.91
N VAL A 183 -8.36 4.88 -12.08
CA VAL A 183 -9.22 5.55 -13.06
C VAL A 183 -8.90 5.09 -14.49
N MET A 184 -7.62 5.01 -14.84
CA MET A 184 -7.18 4.58 -16.17
C MET A 184 -7.48 3.11 -16.46
N GLU A 185 -7.40 2.23 -15.46
CA GLU A 185 -7.77 0.82 -15.60
C GLU A 185 -9.25 0.63 -15.91
N ILE A 186 -10.11 1.39 -15.24
CA ILE A 186 -11.54 1.37 -15.52
C ILE A 186 -11.80 1.96 -16.91
N HIS A 187 -11.22 3.13 -17.22
CA HIS A 187 -11.39 3.81 -18.51
C HIS A 187 -11.09 2.89 -19.71
N GLN A 188 -10.01 2.11 -19.65
CA GLN A 188 -9.61 1.18 -20.73
C GLN A 188 -10.66 0.10 -21.03
N ARG A 189 -11.64 -0.09 -20.14
CA ARG A 189 -12.72 -1.08 -20.24
C ARG A 189 -14.09 -0.41 -20.41
N LEU A 190 -14.12 0.86 -20.83
CA LEU A 190 -15.34 1.60 -21.15
C LEU A 190 -15.42 1.88 -22.65
N PRO A 191 -16.64 1.90 -23.24
CA PRO A 191 -16.87 2.50 -24.55
C PRO A 191 -16.42 3.97 -24.57
N GLU A 192 -16.11 4.52 -25.74
CA GLU A 192 -15.51 5.85 -25.88
C GLU A 192 -16.30 6.98 -25.18
N GLU A 193 -17.62 7.04 -25.36
CA GLU A 193 -18.47 8.06 -24.74
C GLU A 193 -18.51 7.95 -23.20
N GLU A 194 -18.73 6.72 -22.69
CA GLU A 194 -18.72 6.43 -21.24
C GLU A 194 -17.33 6.70 -20.64
N GLY A 195 -16.27 6.34 -21.36
CA GLY A 195 -14.89 6.61 -21.00
C GLY A 195 -14.60 8.10 -20.89
N ARG A 196 -15.08 8.91 -21.84
CA ARG A 196 -14.90 10.37 -21.77
C ARG A 196 -15.67 11.01 -20.62
N ALA A 197 -16.89 10.54 -20.33
CA ALA A 197 -17.65 10.98 -19.17
C ALA A 197 -16.95 10.62 -17.85
N TRP A 198 -16.46 9.37 -17.75
CA TRP A 198 -15.69 8.88 -16.60
C TRP A 198 -14.43 9.71 -16.33
N LEU A 199 -13.65 10.02 -17.36
CA LEU A 199 -12.46 10.87 -17.22
C LEU A 199 -12.82 12.30 -16.85
N THR A 200 -13.93 12.82 -17.36
CA THR A 200 -14.41 14.17 -17.02
C THR A 200 -14.78 14.27 -15.54
N GLU A 201 -15.49 13.26 -15.01
CA GLU A 201 -15.83 13.11 -13.59
C GLU A 201 -14.57 13.01 -12.72
N ALA A 202 -13.63 12.13 -13.09
CA ALA A 202 -12.46 11.82 -12.29
C ALA A 202 -11.42 12.96 -12.22
N HIS A 203 -11.25 13.70 -13.31
CA HIS A 203 -10.17 14.67 -13.47
C HIS A 203 -9.97 15.62 -12.28
N PRO A 204 -10.98 16.38 -11.80
CA PRO A 204 -10.77 17.32 -10.68
C PRO A 204 -10.27 16.63 -9.40
N PHE A 205 -10.70 15.39 -9.14
CA PHE A 205 -10.25 14.64 -7.97
C PHE A 205 -8.80 14.18 -8.12
N LEU A 206 -8.38 13.75 -9.31
CA LEU A 206 -6.99 13.38 -9.58
C LEU A 206 -6.02 14.56 -9.42
N VAL A 207 -6.42 15.76 -9.85
CA VAL A 207 -5.62 16.97 -9.66
C VAL A 207 -5.49 17.32 -8.17
N ARG A 208 -6.57 17.18 -7.39
CA ARG A 208 -6.55 17.41 -5.94
C ARG A 208 -5.71 16.37 -5.20
N ASP A 209 -5.83 15.08 -5.57
CA ASP A 209 -5.02 14.00 -5.01
C ASP A 209 -3.53 14.25 -5.26
N HIS A 210 -3.12 14.56 -6.49
CA HIS A 210 -1.73 14.96 -6.79
C HIS A 210 -1.28 16.18 -5.97
N GLY A 211 -2.16 17.16 -5.81
CA GLY A 211 -1.91 18.39 -5.04
C GLY A 211 -1.53 18.14 -3.58
N LEU A 212 -2.08 17.10 -2.93
CA LEU A 212 -1.70 16.70 -1.57
C LEU A 212 -0.20 16.38 -1.49
N TRP A 213 0.28 15.55 -2.41
CA TRP A 213 1.64 15.00 -2.39
C TRP A 213 2.73 16.00 -2.77
N VAL A 214 2.35 17.15 -3.34
CA VAL A 214 3.27 18.27 -3.62
C VAL A 214 3.03 19.47 -2.69
N SER A 215 2.23 19.29 -1.64
CA SER A 215 2.08 20.27 -0.56
C SER A 215 3.38 20.40 0.25
N GLU A 216 3.54 21.53 0.93
CA GLU A 216 4.74 21.84 1.73
C GLU A 216 5.12 20.72 2.71
N ALA A 217 4.15 20.14 3.41
CA ALA A 217 4.39 19.06 4.37
C ALA A 217 5.02 17.81 3.73
N HIS A 218 4.59 17.50 2.51
CA HIS A 218 5.07 16.35 1.74
C HIS A 218 6.32 16.65 0.91
N LEU A 219 6.83 17.88 0.86
CA LEU A 219 8.09 18.14 0.17
C LEU A 219 9.27 17.57 0.97
N ALA A 220 10.13 16.82 0.28
CA ALA A 220 11.33 16.25 0.84
C ALA A 220 12.47 17.27 0.82
N GLY A 221 12.50 18.15 1.82
CA GLY A 221 13.52 19.20 1.95
C GLY A 221 13.52 20.14 0.72
N ASP A 222 14.71 20.47 0.23
CA ASP A 222 14.92 21.34 -0.93
C ASP A 222 15.04 20.58 -2.27
N THR A 223 14.80 19.27 -2.27
CA THR A 223 15.00 18.40 -3.45
C THR A 223 13.98 18.64 -4.56
N GLY A 224 12.79 19.16 -4.21
CA GLY A 224 11.63 19.22 -5.09
C GLY A 224 10.93 17.87 -5.32
N LEU A 225 11.39 16.80 -4.66
CA LEU A 225 10.71 15.51 -4.57
C LEU A 225 9.77 15.47 -3.35
N SER A 226 8.96 14.42 -3.28
CA SER A 226 8.00 14.22 -2.19
C SER A 226 8.47 13.15 -1.19
N ARG A 227 7.99 13.25 0.05
CA ARG A 227 8.14 12.31 1.17
C ARG A 227 6.76 11.89 1.70
N TYR A 228 6.71 10.78 2.41
CA TYR A 228 5.56 10.42 3.23
C TYR A 228 5.52 11.27 4.51
N PHE A 229 4.33 11.72 4.90
CA PHE A 229 4.11 12.60 6.04
C PHE A 229 2.65 12.53 6.54
N ASP A 230 2.47 12.29 7.85
CA ASP A 230 1.16 12.42 8.49
C ASP A 230 1.03 13.78 9.19
N PHE A 231 -0.13 14.42 9.04
CA PHE A 231 -0.40 15.74 9.61
C PHE A 231 -0.62 15.76 11.13
N ASN A 232 -0.73 14.60 11.77
CA ASN A 232 -1.01 14.48 13.20
C ASN A 232 0.21 13.98 13.99
N GLU A 233 0.14 14.08 15.32
CA GLU A 233 1.27 13.90 16.22
C GLU A 233 1.00 12.88 17.32
N GLY A 234 2.09 12.33 17.86
CA GLY A 234 2.06 11.36 18.95
C GLY A 234 1.67 9.95 18.51
N PRO A 235 1.39 9.03 19.44
CA PRO A 235 1.12 7.64 19.14
C PRO A 235 -0.18 7.46 18.33
N VAL A 236 -0.19 6.44 17.48
CA VAL A 236 -1.36 6.13 16.66
C VAL A 236 -2.49 5.43 17.44
N PRO A 237 -3.77 5.88 17.36
CA PRO A 237 -4.88 5.28 18.11
C PRO A 237 -5.21 3.84 17.75
N GLU A 238 -5.04 3.44 16.49
CA GLU A 238 -5.36 2.10 15.97
C GLU A 238 -4.49 0.99 16.55
N LEU A 239 -3.41 1.34 17.23
CA LEU A 239 -2.66 0.37 17.99
C LEU A 239 -3.24 0.12 19.38
N GLN A 240 -4.28 0.79 19.91
CA GLN A 240 -4.63 0.73 21.34
C GLN A 240 -4.58 -0.65 22.03
N VAL A 241 -5.05 -1.72 21.35
CA VAL A 241 -4.97 -3.09 21.87
C VAL A 241 -3.53 -3.66 21.85
N ASP A 242 -2.74 -3.32 20.84
CA ASP A 242 -1.34 -3.74 20.63
C ASP A 242 -0.27 -2.68 20.99
N GLN A 243 -0.67 -1.49 21.43
CA GLN A 243 0.17 -0.31 21.74
C GLN A 243 1.16 -0.69 22.82
N ALA A 244 0.67 -1.49 23.75
CA ALA A 244 1.43 -2.13 24.80
C ALA A 244 2.63 -2.88 24.22
N ARG A 245 2.46 -3.72 23.19
CA ARG A 245 3.56 -4.54 22.67
C ARG A 245 4.49 -3.75 21.74
N TYR A 246 3.95 -3.10 20.71
CA TYR A 246 4.77 -2.50 19.66
C TYR A 246 5.74 -1.44 20.19
N TYR A 247 5.27 -0.43 20.94
CA TYR A 247 6.17 0.61 21.44
C TYR A 247 7.14 0.09 22.51
N ARG A 248 6.77 -0.95 23.28
CA ARG A 248 7.72 -1.63 24.18
C ARG A 248 8.83 -2.33 23.40
N ASP A 249 8.51 -2.96 22.26
CA ASP A 249 9.50 -3.61 21.40
C ASP A 249 10.46 -2.59 20.78
N VAL A 250 9.95 -1.43 20.34
CA VAL A 250 10.76 -0.29 19.88
C VAL A 250 11.69 0.19 21.00
N VAL A 251 11.16 0.47 22.19
CA VAL A 251 11.96 0.95 23.33
C VAL A 251 13.00 -0.09 23.72
N SER A 252 12.64 -1.37 23.78
CA SER A 252 13.56 -2.49 24.04
C SER A 252 14.69 -2.54 23.01
N TYR A 253 14.38 -2.31 21.73
CA TYR A 253 15.39 -2.28 20.67
C TYR A 253 16.34 -1.11 20.86
N PHE A 254 15.84 0.12 20.95
CA PHE A 254 16.67 1.33 21.09
C PHE A 254 17.44 1.39 22.41
N THR A 255 16.97 0.73 23.47
CA THR A 255 17.72 0.59 24.72
C THR A 255 18.93 -0.33 24.55
N ARG A 256 18.84 -1.33 23.66
CA ARG A 256 19.94 -2.26 23.32
C ARG A 256 20.89 -1.71 22.24
N HIS A 257 20.45 -0.72 21.47
CA HIS A 257 21.18 -0.10 20.35
C HIS A 257 21.13 1.43 20.50
N PRO A 258 21.81 2.01 21.50
CA PRO A 258 21.66 3.43 21.85
C PRO A 258 22.05 4.39 20.72
N GLU A 259 23.02 4.02 19.87
CA GLU A 259 23.44 4.79 18.70
C GLU A 259 22.34 4.90 17.63
N GLU A 260 21.51 3.87 17.49
CA GLU A 260 20.35 3.86 16.59
C GLU A 260 19.10 4.46 17.26
N GLY A 261 19.08 4.46 18.59
CA GLY A 261 18.02 5.04 19.41
C GLY A 261 18.03 6.56 19.48
N GLN A 262 19.12 7.24 19.13
CA GLN A 262 19.16 8.70 19.08
C GLN A 262 18.71 9.22 17.70
N PRO A 263 17.84 10.25 17.62
CA PRO A 263 17.20 11.00 18.72
C PRO A 263 15.80 10.47 19.10
N PHE A 264 15.49 9.20 18.82
CA PHE A 264 14.14 8.61 18.93
C PHE A 264 13.73 8.22 20.36
N LEU A 265 14.69 7.92 21.22
CA LEU A 265 14.48 7.52 22.61
C LEU A 265 15.24 8.47 23.54
N ARG A 266 14.53 9.05 24.52
CA ARG A 266 15.14 9.93 25.53
C ARG A 266 14.80 9.47 26.95
N GLU A 267 15.73 9.71 27.85
CA GLU A 267 15.50 9.55 29.29
C GLU A 267 14.59 10.67 29.81
N VAL A 268 13.79 10.34 30.82
CA VAL A 268 12.92 11.29 31.53
C VAL A 268 13.03 11.09 33.03
N ASP A 269 12.85 12.17 33.79
CA ASP A 269 12.78 12.09 35.24
C ASP A 269 11.51 11.32 35.66
N ARG A 270 11.73 10.24 36.40
CA ARG A 270 10.69 9.33 36.89
C ARG A 270 9.67 10.03 37.78
N ASP A 271 10.11 11.03 38.55
CA ASP A 271 9.26 11.70 39.55
C ASP A 271 8.62 12.98 38.98
N ALA A 272 9.00 13.39 37.76
CA ALA A 272 8.46 14.55 37.05
C ALA A 272 7.51 14.18 35.90
N VAL A 273 7.07 12.92 35.79
CA VAL A 273 6.15 12.48 34.72
C VAL A 273 4.86 13.32 34.79
N PRO A 274 4.63 14.25 33.84
CA PRO A 274 3.42 15.04 33.84
C PRO A 274 2.22 14.11 33.67
N SER A 275 1.13 14.37 34.39
CA SER A 275 -0.12 13.59 34.27
C SER A 275 -0.79 13.68 32.88
N SER A 276 -0.19 14.40 31.92
CA SER A 276 -0.74 14.69 30.61
C SER A 276 0.29 14.65 29.47
N THR A 277 1.24 13.71 29.47
CA THR A 277 2.08 13.53 28.26
C THR A 277 1.29 12.84 27.15
N THR A 278 1.30 13.43 25.97
CA THR A 278 0.80 12.86 24.71
C THR A 278 1.52 11.56 24.32
N ALA A 279 2.69 11.28 24.90
CA ALA A 279 3.48 10.07 24.69
C ALA A 279 3.55 9.22 25.99
N PRO A 280 3.47 7.88 25.88
CA PRO A 280 3.70 6.98 27.01
C PRO A 280 5.13 7.08 27.56
N VAL A 281 5.25 6.90 28.88
CA VAL A 281 6.52 6.72 29.58
C VAL A 281 6.71 5.25 29.89
N PHE A 282 7.89 4.72 29.60
CA PHE A 282 8.26 3.33 29.80
C PHE A 282 9.28 3.22 30.92
N LEU A 283 9.05 2.31 31.86
CA LEU A 283 9.98 2.03 32.95
C LEU A 283 10.94 0.92 32.52
N THR A 284 12.24 1.16 32.67
CA THR A 284 13.28 0.14 32.50
C THR A 284 13.52 -0.53 33.84
N GLN A 285 13.52 -1.87 33.87
CA GLN A 285 13.70 -2.64 35.10
C GLN A 285 14.76 -3.71 34.92
N VAL A 286 15.56 -3.95 35.95
CA VAL A 286 16.43 -5.12 36.06
C VAL A 286 15.76 -6.10 37.01
N CYS A 287 15.50 -7.32 36.53
CA CYS A 287 14.80 -8.35 37.28
C CYS A 287 15.72 -9.53 37.56
N GLN A 288 15.80 -9.95 38.83
CA GLN A 288 16.36 -11.24 39.22
C GLN A 288 15.24 -12.27 39.24
N ARG A 289 15.45 -13.40 38.54
CA ARG A 289 14.52 -14.52 38.51
C ARG A 289 15.07 -15.66 39.37
N ASP A 290 14.40 -15.96 40.46
CA ASP A 290 14.67 -17.12 41.30
C ASP A 290 13.54 -18.17 41.14
N PRO A 291 13.77 -19.44 41.49
CA PRO A 291 12.70 -20.44 41.49
C PRO A 291 11.53 -20.02 42.39
N GLY A 292 10.42 -19.62 41.78
CA GLY A 292 9.19 -19.22 42.48
C GLY A 292 9.02 -17.72 42.74
N THR A 293 10.02 -16.88 42.45
CA THR A 293 9.93 -15.42 42.63
C THR A 293 10.64 -14.64 41.51
N THR A 294 10.18 -13.42 41.24
CA THR A 294 10.88 -12.48 40.37
C THR A 294 10.87 -11.12 41.05
N ILE A 295 12.07 -10.61 41.33
CA ILE A 295 12.26 -9.32 42.01
C ILE A 295 12.84 -8.36 41.00
N CYS A 296 12.12 -7.27 40.73
CA CYS A 296 12.52 -6.25 39.75
C CYS A 296 12.85 -4.93 40.46
N THR A 297 13.96 -4.30 40.04
CA THR A 297 14.34 -2.95 40.46
C THR A 297 14.30 -2.03 39.25
N THR A 298 13.47 -0.99 39.30
CA THR A 298 13.40 0.05 38.26
C THR A 298 14.71 0.82 38.18
N GLN A 299 15.30 0.91 36.99
CA GLN A 299 16.56 1.58 36.72
C GLN A 299 16.35 3.00 36.19
N GLY A 300 15.33 3.23 35.36
CA GLY A 300 15.05 4.54 34.78
C GLY A 300 13.70 4.61 34.10
N ALA A 301 13.43 5.76 33.49
CA ALA A 301 12.24 6.01 32.70
C ALA A 301 12.66 6.62 31.35
N VAL A 302 12.04 6.14 30.28
CA VAL A 302 12.30 6.58 28.92
C VAL A 302 11.00 6.88 28.20
N THR A 303 11.06 7.75 27.20
CA THR A 303 9.93 8.03 26.31
C THR A 303 10.42 8.17 24.87
N LEU A 304 9.53 7.83 23.93
CA LEU A 304 9.78 8.03 22.51
C LEU A 304 9.56 9.52 22.17
N THR A 305 10.39 10.05 21.29
CA THR A 305 10.33 11.47 20.92
C THR A 305 9.26 11.76 19.88
N GLU A 306 8.93 13.04 19.70
CA GLU A 306 8.01 13.47 18.63
C GLU A 306 8.51 13.07 17.25
N ASP A 307 9.83 13.12 17.02
CA ASP A 307 10.46 12.72 15.76
C ASP A 307 10.21 11.24 15.44
N PHE A 308 10.29 10.37 16.46
CA PHE A 308 9.92 8.96 16.31
C PHE A 308 8.46 8.81 15.86
N TYR A 309 7.53 9.51 16.50
CA TYR A 309 6.11 9.41 16.14
C TYR A 309 5.81 9.97 14.73
N ARG A 310 6.52 11.01 14.29
CA ARG A 310 6.45 11.48 12.90
C ARG A 310 6.91 10.39 11.93
N GLY A 311 8.01 9.70 12.25
CA GLY A 311 8.50 8.54 11.49
C GLY A 311 7.52 7.38 11.44
N ASP A 312 6.98 6.96 12.60
CA ASP A 312 6.00 5.87 12.72
C ASP A 312 4.73 6.15 11.90
N ARG A 313 4.22 7.38 11.97
CA ARG A 313 3.03 7.76 11.20
C ARG A 313 3.31 7.83 9.71
N ALA A 314 4.47 8.36 9.31
CA ALA A 314 4.87 8.44 7.91
C ALA A 314 5.09 7.04 7.29
N VAL A 315 5.61 6.06 8.04
CA VAL A 315 5.73 4.68 7.51
C VAL A 315 4.36 4.04 7.28
N ARG A 316 3.35 4.36 8.09
CA ARG A 316 1.97 3.90 7.88
C ARG A 316 1.34 4.50 6.63
N GLU A 317 1.64 5.76 6.32
CA GLU A 317 1.26 6.38 5.04
C GLU A 317 2.01 5.74 3.87
N SER A 318 3.23 5.25 4.07
CA SER A 318 3.97 4.54 3.02
C SER A 318 3.39 3.16 2.68
N GLY A 319 2.60 2.56 3.58
CA GLY A 319 2.11 1.20 3.48
C GLY A 319 3.14 0.11 3.86
N PHE A 320 4.37 0.49 4.18
CA PHE A 320 5.46 -0.43 4.56
C PHE A 320 5.68 -0.51 6.08
N ASP A 321 4.64 -0.35 6.90
CA ASP A 321 4.73 -0.38 8.36
C ASP A 321 4.80 -1.83 8.87
N ILE A 322 5.91 -2.34 9.42
CA ILE A 322 7.22 -1.72 9.45
C ILE A 322 8.24 -2.50 8.62
N SER A 323 9.22 -1.76 8.13
CA SER A 323 10.51 -2.22 7.59
C SER A 323 11.64 -1.45 8.27
N PHE A 324 12.89 -1.79 7.99
CA PHE A 324 14.06 -1.01 8.42
C PHE A 324 14.65 -0.16 7.27
N ARG A 325 13.93 -0.05 6.15
CA ARG A 325 14.32 0.73 4.96
C ARG A 325 14.70 2.18 5.29
N PHE A 326 13.98 2.79 6.23
CA PHE A 326 14.20 4.15 6.71
C PHE A 326 14.84 4.16 8.12
N GLY A 327 15.76 3.22 8.36
CA GLY A 327 16.32 2.96 9.68
C GLY A 327 15.42 2.07 10.54
N PRO A 328 15.88 1.68 11.74
CA PRO A 328 15.15 0.75 12.60
C PRO A 328 13.74 1.24 12.90
N PHE A 329 12.78 0.32 12.78
CA PHE A 329 11.35 0.61 12.91
C PHE A 329 10.82 1.71 11.98
N SER A 330 11.57 2.04 10.92
CA SER A 330 11.25 3.14 10.01
C SER A 330 11.07 4.49 10.72
N ALA A 331 11.78 4.68 11.84
CA ALA A 331 11.70 5.89 12.67
C ALA A 331 12.10 7.17 11.91
N ARG A 332 12.83 7.06 10.79
CA ARG A 332 13.25 8.21 9.97
C ARG A 332 12.42 8.42 8.70
N THR A 333 11.29 7.73 8.50
CA THR A 333 10.57 7.75 7.20
C THR A 333 10.32 9.16 6.64
N HIS A 334 9.90 10.09 7.49
CA HIS A 334 9.61 11.46 7.10
C HIS A 334 10.86 12.30 6.72
N HIS A 335 12.08 11.76 6.86
CA HIS A 335 13.33 12.37 6.39
C HIS A 335 13.74 11.92 4.99
N PHE A 336 12.96 11.06 4.32
CA PHE A 336 13.35 10.49 3.03
C PHE A 336 12.47 10.94 1.87
N ALA A 337 13.11 11.34 0.77
CA ALA A 337 12.48 11.28 -0.54
C ALA A 337 12.49 9.82 -1.02
N ALA A 338 11.31 9.20 -1.11
CA ALA A 338 11.18 7.77 -1.34
C ALA A 338 11.01 7.43 -2.84
N VAL A 339 11.70 6.38 -3.31
CA VAL A 339 11.71 5.92 -4.72
C VAL A 339 10.32 5.56 -5.22
N ASP A 340 9.58 4.80 -4.43
CA ASP A 340 8.20 4.41 -4.68
C ASP A 340 7.28 5.63 -4.83
N LEU A 341 7.20 6.49 -3.82
CA LEU A 341 6.31 7.67 -3.87
C LEU A 341 6.57 8.52 -5.11
N ASN A 342 7.84 8.84 -5.39
CA ASN A 342 8.18 9.68 -6.52
C ASN A 342 7.99 8.99 -7.88
N SER A 343 8.03 7.66 -7.94
CA SER A 343 7.62 6.91 -9.13
C SER A 343 6.10 6.95 -9.32
N LEU A 344 5.31 6.84 -8.25
CA LEU A 344 3.85 6.93 -8.30
C LEU A 344 3.39 8.33 -8.70
N LEU A 345 4.06 9.38 -8.22
CA LEU A 345 3.75 10.75 -8.63
C LEU A 345 4.11 11.02 -10.08
N TYR A 346 5.22 10.47 -10.58
CA TYR A 346 5.53 10.51 -12.01
C TYR A 346 4.43 9.81 -12.81
N LYS A 347 3.98 8.64 -12.35
CA LYS A 347 2.88 7.90 -12.99
C LYS A 347 1.60 8.74 -13.01
N ALA A 348 1.23 9.36 -11.89
CA ALA A 348 0.07 10.24 -11.81
C ALA A 348 0.18 11.45 -12.75
N GLU A 349 1.35 12.06 -12.86
CA GLU A 349 1.59 13.17 -13.80
C GLU A 349 1.45 12.72 -15.26
N THR A 350 1.97 11.54 -15.62
CA THR A 350 1.80 10.99 -16.99
C THR A 350 0.36 10.53 -17.28
N ASP A 351 -0.36 10.03 -16.28
CA ASP A 351 -1.78 9.69 -16.41
C ASP A 351 -2.62 10.96 -16.57
N LEU A 352 -2.36 12.01 -15.79
CA LEU A 352 -3.03 13.30 -15.92
C LEU A 352 -2.74 13.95 -17.28
N GLU A 353 -1.51 13.89 -17.78
CA GLU A 353 -1.20 14.29 -19.16
C GLU A 353 -2.09 13.55 -20.17
N ARG A 354 -2.16 12.22 -20.05
CA ARG A 354 -2.95 11.39 -20.96
C ARG A 354 -4.43 11.70 -20.87
N ILE A 355 -4.96 11.85 -19.66
CA ILE A 355 -6.36 12.19 -19.39
C ILE A 355 -6.68 13.57 -19.98
N SER A 356 -5.88 14.58 -19.71
CA SER A 356 -6.07 15.93 -20.27
C SER A 356 -6.05 15.89 -21.81
N THR A 357 -5.17 15.11 -22.43
CA THR A 357 -5.16 14.90 -23.89
C THR A 357 -6.46 14.27 -24.38
N LEU A 358 -6.94 13.20 -23.73
CA LEU A 358 -8.20 12.53 -24.07
C LEU A 358 -9.41 13.45 -23.91
N LEU A 359 -9.35 14.41 -23.00
CA LEU A 359 -10.39 15.43 -22.78
C LEU A 359 -10.24 16.66 -23.68
N GLY A 360 -9.22 16.73 -24.56
CA GLY A 360 -8.96 17.88 -25.42
C GLY A 360 -8.44 19.13 -24.68
N ARG A 361 -7.78 18.93 -23.52
CA ARG A 361 -7.22 19.99 -22.66
C ARG A 361 -5.72 20.12 -22.88
N ASP A 362 -5.31 20.55 -24.08
CA ASP A 362 -3.91 20.50 -24.52
C ASP A 362 -2.93 21.33 -23.67
N ALA A 363 -3.36 22.49 -23.18
CA ALA A 363 -2.52 23.34 -22.32
C ALA A 363 -2.21 22.65 -20.98
N GLU A 364 -3.22 21.98 -20.41
CA GLU A 364 -3.08 21.23 -19.17
C GLU A 364 -2.23 19.98 -19.38
N ALA A 365 -2.43 19.26 -20.49
CA ALA A 365 -1.59 18.12 -20.87
C ALA A 365 -0.10 18.51 -20.96
N ARG A 366 0.23 19.64 -21.60
CA ARG A 366 1.61 20.16 -21.65
C ARG A 366 2.16 20.45 -20.26
N ALA A 367 1.37 21.08 -19.39
CA ALA A 367 1.79 21.39 -18.02
C ALA A 367 2.04 20.11 -17.19
N TRP A 368 1.25 19.05 -17.38
CA TRP A 368 1.48 17.75 -16.74
C TRP A 368 2.74 17.06 -17.27
N ARG A 369 2.99 17.13 -18.59
CA ARG A 369 4.23 16.63 -19.20
C ARG A 369 5.48 17.31 -18.63
N GLU A 370 5.43 18.63 -18.46
CA GLU A 370 6.53 19.41 -17.87
C GLU A 370 6.81 18.98 -16.42
N ARG A 371 5.76 18.75 -15.62
CA ARG A 371 5.90 18.22 -14.25
C ARG A 371 6.55 16.83 -14.25
N ALA A 372 6.06 15.90 -15.07
CA ALA A 372 6.63 14.56 -15.19
C ALA A 372 8.11 14.60 -15.63
N THR A 373 8.43 15.47 -16.60
CA THR A 373 9.81 15.67 -17.08
C THR A 373 10.72 16.18 -15.97
N LYS A 374 10.26 17.18 -15.20
CA LYS A 374 10.98 17.71 -14.04
C LYS A 374 11.18 16.64 -12.98
N ARG A 375 10.14 15.88 -12.63
CA ARG A 375 10.23 14.83 -11.62
C ARG A 375 11.22 13.74 -12.02
N ARG A 376 11.19 13.29 -13.28
CA ARG A 376 12.17 12.32 -13.78
C ARG A 376 13.60 12.82 -13.60
N ALA A 377 13.89 14.07 -13.97
CA ALA A 377 15.22 14.66 -13.78
C ALA A 377 15.65 14.71 -12.30
N LEU A 378 14.70 14.99 -11.39
CA LEU A 378 14.97 14.99 -9.95
C LEU A 378 15.18 13.57 -9.40
N VAL A 379 14.40 12.59 -9.86
CA VAL A 379 14.58 11.17 -9.50
C VAL A 379 15.95 10.67 -9.99
N ASP A 380 16.34 11.00 -11.22
CA ASP A 380 17.66 10.65 -11.76
C ASP A 380 18.81 11.31 -10.97
N ARG A 381 18.59 12.54 -10.46
CA ARG A 381 19.60 13.25 -9.66
C ARG A 381 19.74 12.69 -8.25
N TYR A 382 18.63 12.47 -7.56
CA TYR A 382 18.63 12.20 -6.12
C TYR A 382 18.50 10.72 -5.78
N LEU A 383 17.84 9.92 -6.62
CA LEU A 383 17.45 8.55 -6.27
C LEU A 383 18.16 7.50 -7.13
N TRP A 384 18.58 7.82 -8.36
CA TRP A 384 19.34 6.89 -9.20
C TRP A 384 20.81 6.81 -8.74
N ASP A 385 21.35 5.60 -8.66
CA ASP A 385 22.78 5.35 -8.48
C ASP A 385 23.35 4.63 -9.69
N ALA A 386 24.09 5.35 -10.52
CA ALA A 386 24.66 4.81 -11.75
C ALA A 386 25.78 3.80 -11.51
N GLU A 387 26.51 3.91 -10.39
CA GLU A 387 27.59 2.99 -10.02
C GLU A 387 27.01 1.67 -9.50
N ARG A 388 25.99 1.77 -8.65
CA ARG A 388 25.29 0.60 -8.07
C ARG A 388 24.21 0.02 -8.96
N GLY A 389 23.82 0.69 -10.04
CA GLY A 389 22.83 0.21 -11.02
C GLY A 389 21.39 0.10 -10.49
N MET A 390 21.05 0.84 -9.42
CA MET A 390 19.77 0.72 -8.71
C MET A 390 19.27 2.09 -8.24
N TYR A 391 17.98 2.15 -7.89
CA TYR A 391 17.38 3.30 -7.23
C TYR A 391 17.41 3.14 -5.70
N PHE A 392 17.72 4.22 -4.99
CA PHE A 392 17.79 4.30 -3.53
C PHE A 392 17.05 5.55 -3.04
N ASP A 393 16.45 5.47 -1.86
CA ASP A 393 15.83 6.63 -1.23
C ASP A 393 16.89 7.68 -0.85
N TYR A 394 16.51 8.94 -0.76
CA TYR A 394 17.43 10.03 -0.40
C TYR A 394 17.08 10.60 0.96
N ASP A 395 18.02 10.53 1.90
CA ASP A 395 17.92 11.12 3.24
C ASP A 395 18.20 12.63 3.12
N VAL A 396 17.18 13.44 3.34
CA VAL A 396 17.28 14.91 3.19
C VAL A 396 17.98 15.58 4.35
N GLU A 397 17.98 14.95 5.53
CA GLU A 397 18.67 15.44 6.72
C GLU A 397 20.19 15.23 6.55
N LYS A 398 20.57 14.01 6.15
CA LYS A 398 21.98 13.65 5.91
C LYS A 398 22.49 14.07 4.53
N ARG A 399 21.61 14.53 3.65
CA ARG A 399 21.89 14.91 2.26
C ARG A 399 22.64 13.83 1.48
N GLN A 400 22.20 12.59 1.63
CA GLN A 400 22.85 11.44 1.01
C GLN A 400 21.83 10.39 0.55
N ARG A 401 22.19 9.65 -0.50
CA ARG A 401 21.44 8.45 -0.91
C ARG A 401 21.61 7.35 0.13
N SER A 402 20.54 6.63 0.39
CA SER A 402 20.54 5.43 1.22
C SER A 402 21.43 4.33 0.60
N THR A 403 21.87 3.42 1.46
CA THR A 403 22.52 2.17 1.07
C THR A 403 21.60 0.96 1.18
N TYR A 404 20.36 1.15 1.65
CA TYR A 404 19.41 0.07 1.85
C TYR A 404 18.86 -0.44 0.52
N GLU A 405 19.24 -1.66 0.14
CA GLU A 405 18.74 -2.30 -1.07
C GLU A 405 17.29 -2.77 -0.85
N TYR A 406 16.35 -2.07 -1.48
CA TYR A 406 14.93 -2.33 -1.35
C TYR A 406 14.27 -2.55 -2.71
N ALA A 407 13.30 -3.45 -2.75
CA ALA A 407 12.67 -3.87 -3.99
C ALA A 407 11.78 -2.78 -4.63
N THR A 408 11.53 -1.66 -3.95
CA THR A 408 10.91 -0.49 -4.59
C THR A 408 11.75 0.10 -5.71
N THR A 409 13.01 -0.33 -5.89
CA THR A 409 13.79 -0.06 -7.11
C THR A 409 13.10 -0.47 -8.42
N PHE A 410 12.08 -1.35 -8.38
CA PHE A 410 11.29 -1.74 -9.55
C PHE A 410 10.12 -0.78 -9.86
N TYR A 411 9.76 0.13 -8.96
CA TYR A 411 8.68 1.11 -9.19
C TYR A 411 8.97 2.05 -10.38
N PRO A 412 10.20 2.56 -10.57
CA PRO A 412 10.54 3.35 -11.75
C PRO A 412 10.31 2.62 -13.08
N LEU A 413 10.50 1.29 -13.12
CA LEU A 413 10.22 0.47 -14.31
C LEU A 413 8.71 0.37 -14.52
N TRP A 414 7.93 0.10 -13.47
CA TRP A 414 6.47 0.05 -13.56
C TRP A 414 5.86 1.36 -14.06
N ALA A 415 6.32 2.48 -13.48
CA ALA A 415 5.86 3.82 -13.81
C ALA A 415 6.27 4.28 -15.22
N GLY A 416 7.25 3.61 -15.86
CA GLY A 416 7.84 4.06 -17.12
C GLY A 416 8.73 5.30 -16.94
N LEU A 417 9.28 5.49 -15.75
CA LEU A 417 10.20 6.58 -15.41
C LEU A 417 11.61 6.25 -15.89
N ALA A 418 12.04 5.00 -15.72
CA ALA A 418 13.39 4.56 -16.04
C ALA A 418 13.68 4.63 -17.55
N SER A 419 14.87 5.11 -17.91
CA SER A 419 15.42 4.94 -19.27
C SER A 419 15.64 3.45 -19.59
N PRO A 420 15.76 3.07 -20.88
CA PRO A 420 16.14 1.71 -21.25
C PRO A 420 17.44 1.23 -20.58
N GLU A 421 18.42 2.11 -20.42
CA GLU A 421 19.70 1.82 -19.75
C GLU A 421 19.50 1.53 -18.26
N GLN A 422 18.77 2.39 -17.55
CA GLN A 422 18.43 2.20 -16.14
C GLN A 422 17.59 0.94 -15.93
N ALA A 423 16.62 0.67 -16.81
CA ALA A 423 15.79 -0.53 -16.73
C ALA A 423 16.62 -1.81 -16.89
N ARG A 424 17.56 -1.85 -17.85
CA ARG A 424 18.50 -2.99 -17.99
C ARG A 424 19.38 -3.16 -16.75
N ALA A 425 19.88 -2.06 -16.19
CA ALA A 425 20.68 -2.09 -14.97
C ALA A 425 19.87 -2.66 -13.79
N VAL A 426 18.69 -2.10 -13.49
CA VAL A 426 17.81 -2.60 -12.42
C VAL A 426 17.43 -4.07 -12.63
N ALA A 427 17.10 -4.47 -13.86
CA ALA A 427 16.77 -5.87 -14.17
C ALA A 427 17.95 -6.82 -13.88
N ALA A 428 19.19 -6.38 -14.09
CA ALA A 428 20.37 -7.18 -13.74
C ALA A 428 20.53 -7.41 -12.22
N HIS A 429 19.89 -6.58 -11.38
CA HIS A 429 19.86 -6.75 -9.92
C HIS A 429 18.72 -7.64 -9.42
N LEU A 430 17.88 -8.19 -10.31
CA LEU A 430 16.80 -9.10 -9.96
C LEU A 430 17.22 -10.27 -9.03
N PRO A 431 18.37 -10.96 -9.25
CA PRO A 431 18.82 -12.05 -8.38
C PRO A 431 19.09 -11.64 -6.93
N ARG A 432 19.18 -10.34 -6.62
CA ARG A 432 19.37 -9.85 -5.25
C ARG A 432 18.12 -9.98 -4.39
N PHE A 433 16.94 -9.95 -5.01
CA PHE A 433 15.63 -10.01 -4.33
C PHE A 433 14.87 -11.28 -4.67
N GLU A 434 15.16 -11.91 -5.81
CA GLU A 434 14.47 -13.09 -6.29
C GLU A 434 14.78 -14.33 -5.44
N GLN A 435 13.75 -14.87 -4.81
CA GLN A 435 13.76 -16.08 -4.00
C GLN A 435 12.95 -17.20 -4.69
N ALA A 436 12.73 -18.32 -3.98
CA ALA A 436 11.99 -19.46 -4.50
C ALA A 436 10.49 -19.17 -4.72
N GLY A 437 9.90 -18.27 -3.93
CA GLY A 437 8.49 -17.89 -3.95
C GLY A 437 8.16 -16.56 -4.62
N GLY A 438 9.14 -15.86 -5.19
CA GLY A 438 8.96 -14.51 -5.75
C GLY A 438 10.03 -13.55 -5.25
N LEU A 439 9.70 -12.27 -5.14
CA LEU A 439 10.60 -11.23 -4.64
C LEU A 439 10.44 -11.01 -3.14
N ALA A 440 11.55 -11.00 -2.42
CA ALA A 440 11.63 -10.45 -1.07
C ALA A 440 11.66 -8.91 -1.12
N MET A 441 11.18 -8.26 -0.08
CA MET A 441 11.16 -6.79 0.00
C MET A 441 12.57 -6.18 0.10
N SER A 442 13.48 -6.85 0.81
CA SER A 442 14.85 -6.39 1.04
C SER A 442 15.81 -7.59 1.14
N ARG A 443 17.06 -7.30 1.49
CA ARG A 443 18.10 -8.30 1.77
C ARG A 443 18.43 -8.43 3.25
N GLN A 444 17.70 -7.74 4.12
CA GLN A 444 18.02 -7.65 5.54
C GLN A 444 17.01 -8.46 6.35
N GLU A 445 17.50 -9.33 7.23
CA GLU A 445 16.67 -10.07 8.18
C GLU A 445 16.47 -9.24 9.45
N THR A 446 15.46 -8.38 9.43
CA THR A 446 15.17 -7.43 10.53
C THR A 446 14.07 -7.95 11.45
N SER A 447 13.46 -9.08 11.10
CA SER A 447 12.22 -9.62 11.66
C SER A 447 11.00 -8.69 11.53
N ALA A 448 11.13 -7.63 10.73
CA ALA A 448 10.04 -6.76 10.33
C ALA A 448 9.26 -7.38 9.17
N GLN A 449 7.95 -7.10 9.09
CA GLN A 449 7.09 -7.76 8.11
C GLN A 449 7.34 -7.33 6.66
N TRP A 450 7.93 -6.14 6.44
CA TRP A 450 8.26 -5.61 5.12
C TRP A 450 9.76 -5.73 4.77
N ASP A 451 10.42 -6.77 5.29
CA ASP A 451 11.82 -7.11 5.01
C ASP A 451 11.98 -8.62 4.75
N LEU A 452 13.20 -9.09 4.47
CA LEU A 452 13.49 -10.52 4.29
C LEU A 452 13.05 -11.31 5.55
N PRO A 453 12.33 -12.45 5.41
CA PRO A 453 12.14 -13.28 4.21
C PRO A 453 10.83 -13.02 3.44
N TYR A 454 10.09 -11.95 3.77
CA TYR A 454 8.72 -11.81 3.30
C TYR A 454 8.62 -11.17 1.92
N GLY A 455 7.65 -11.68 1.14
CA GLY A 455 7.23 -11.11 -0.12
C GLY A 455 5.73 -10.80 -0.11
N TRP A 456 5.39 -9.70 -0.78
CA TRP A 456 4.05 -9.13 -0.77
C TRP A 456 3.52 -9.01 -2.19
N ALA A 457 2.25 -9.37 -2.39
CA ALA A 457 1.63 -9.43 -3.71
C ALA A 457 1.76 -8.11 -4.52
N PRO A 458 1.53 -6.91 -3.93
CA PRO A 458 1.71 -5.63 -4.62
C PRO A 458 3.04 -5.51 -5.36
N LEU A 459 4.14 -5.77 -4.65
CA LEU A 459 5.49 -5.66 -5.22
C LEU A 459 5.70 -6.65 -6.38
N GLN A 460 5.17 -7.88 -6.26
CA GLN A 460 5.31 -8.88 -7.32
C GLN A 460 4.71 -8.38 -8.63
N LEU A 461 3.50 -7.82 -8.56
CA LEU A 461 2.82 -7.30 -9.75
C LEU A 461 3.56 -6.12 -10.35
N LEU A 462 3.92 -5.13 -9.54
CA LEU A 462 4.60 -3.92 -10.02
C LEU A 462 5.95 -4.25 -10.67
N ALA A 463 6.73 -5.14 -10.06
CA ALA A 463 8.00 -5.58 -10.63
C ALA A 463 7.82 -6.37 -11.94
N VAL A 464 6.87 -7.31 -11.99
CA VAL A 464 6.55 -8.07 -13.20
C VAL A 464 6.11 -7.15 -14.33
N GLU A 465 5.19 -6.23 -14.08
CA GLU A 465 4.71 -5.28 -15.08
C GLU A 465 5.81 -4.31 -15.53
N GLY A 466 6.66 -3.84 -14.60
CA GLY A 466 7.84 -3.04 -14.92
C GLY A 466 8.84 -3.78 -15.81
N LEU A 467 9.17 -5.03 -15.48
CA LEU A 467 10.03 -5.87 -16.31
C LEU A 467 9.43 -6.08 -17.70
N ARG A 468 8.13 -6.37 -17.81
CA ARG A 468 7.43 -6.52 -19.10
C ARG A 468 7.46 -5.24 -19.93
N ARG A 469 7.22 -4.07 -19.31
CA ARG A 469 7.27 -2.77 -19.99
C ARG A 469 8.61 -2.55 -20.69
N HIS A 470 9.69 -3.03 -20.09
CA HIS A 470 11.05 -2.85 -20.60
C HIS A 470 11.60 -4.09 -21.33
N GLY A 471 10.75 -5.02 -21.76
CA GLY A 471 11.13 -6.15 -22.62
C GLY A 471 11.73 -7.35 -21.89
N HIS A 472 11.80 -7.34 -20.57
CA HIS A 472 12.30 -8.45 -19.73
C HIS A 472 11.22 -9.52 -19.49
N HIS A 473 10.61 -10.01 -20.58
CA HIS A 473 9.45 -10.90 -20.52
C HIS A 473 9.76 -12.27 -19.88
N ALA A 474 10.95 -12.82 -20.12
CA ALA A 474 11.34 -14.11 -19.56
C ALA A 474 11.50 -14.06 -18.02
N ASP A 475 12.08 -12.97 -17.51
CA ASP A 475 12.20 -12.73 -16.07
C ASP A 475 10.81 -12.50 -15.45
N ALA A 476 9.99 -11.67 -16.09
CA ALA A 476 8.62 -11.45 -15.66
C ALA A 476 7.79 -12.75 -15.59
N ASP A 477 7.85 -13.59 -16.63
CA ASP A 477 7.14 -14.88 -16.65
C ASP A 477 7.66 -15.84 -15.56
N ARG A 478 8.98 -15.85 -15.31
CA ARG A 478 9.59 -16.66 -14.24
C ARG A 478 9.09 -16.23 -12.86
N LEU A 479 9.09 -14.92 -12.57
CA LEU A 479 8.59 -14.38 -11.31
C LEU A 479 7.10 -14.63 -11.11
N SER A 480 6.29 -14.43 -12.16
CA SER A 480 4.87 -14.75 -12.12
C SER A 480 4.64 -16.20 -11.72
N ARG A 481 5.33 -17.17 -12.35
CA ARG A 481 5.20 -18.59 -12.00
C ARG A 481 5.60 -18.87 -10.55
N LYS A 482 6.76 -18.36 -10.10
CA LYS A 482 7.23 -18.57 -8.72
C LYS A 482 6.20 -18.16 -7.68
N PHE A 483 5.61 -16.98 -7.85
CA PHE A 483 4.61 -16.45 -6.92
C PHE A 483 3.27 -17.18 -7.02
N LEU A 484 2.75 -17.41 -8.23
CA LEU A 484 1.51 -18.14 -8.45
C LEU A 484 1.58 -19.57 -7.88
N ASP A 485 2.67 -20.29 -8.17
CA ASP A 485 2.88 -21.64 -7.67
C ASP A 485 2.96 -21.64 -6.14
N MET A 486 3.68 -20.69 -5.53
CA MET A 486 3.74 -20.58 -4.07
C MET A 486 2.35 -20.34 -3.46
N VAL A 487 1.57 -19.42 -4.02
CA VAL A 487 0.22 -19.13 -3.53
C VAL A 487 -0.69 -20.36 -3.69
N ALA A 488 -0.65 -21.03 -4.83
CA ALA A 488 -1.44 -22.23 -5.10
C ALA A 488 -1.06 -23.40 -4.18
N ASP A 489 0.24 -23.67 -3.99
CA ASP A 489 0.74 -24.71 -3.10
C ASP A 489 0.26 -24.52 -1.66
N ASN A 490 0.27 -23.27 -1.16
CA ASN A 490 -0.24 -22.95 0.18
C ASN A 490 -1.78 -23.04 0.24
N PHE A 491 -2.48 -22.61 -0.81
CA PHE A 491 -3.92 -22.77 -0.91
C PHE A 491 -4.34 -24.25 -0.85
N HIS A 492 -3.62 -25.15 -1.51
CA HIS A 492 -3.92 -26.60 -1.44
C HIS A 492 -3.70 -27.20 -0.06
N ARG A 493 -2.79 -26.63 0.74
CA ARG A 493 -2.54 -27.07 2.12
C ARG A 493 -3.55 -26.51 3.12
N GLU A 494 -3.98 -25.26 2.94
CA GLU A 494 -4.71 -24.51 3.96
C GLU A 494 -6.16 -24.14 3.59
N GLY A 495 -6.51 -24.24 2.30
CA GLY A 495 -7.83 -23.86 1.77
C GLY A 495 -8.09 -22.35 1.73
N ASN A 496 -7.05 -21.51 1.91
CA ASN A 496 -7.20 -20.06 1.92
C ASN A 496 -5.95 -19.30 1.41
N LEU A 497 -6.16 -18.05 1.02
CA LEU A 497 -5.10 -17.10 0.62
C LEU A 497 -4.75 -16.16 1.78
N ARG A 498 -3.53 -15.64 1.80
CA ARG A 498 -2.99 -14.83 2.90
C ARG A 498 -2.52 -13.45 2.46
N GLU A 499 -2.33 -12.57 3.43
CA GLU A 499 -1.78 -11.21 3.29
C GLU A 499 -0.36 -11.22 2.71
N LYS A 500 0.53 -12.02 3.32
CA LYS A 500 1.96 -12.08 3.02
C LYS A 500 2.49 -13.51 3.08
N TYR A 501 3.64 -13.74 2.46
CA TYR A 501 4.27 -15.06 2.34
C TYR A 501 5.77 -14.98 2.63
N ASP A 502 6.33 -16.00 3.29
CA ASP A 502 7.77 -16.24 3.31
C ASP A 502 8.17 -16.76 1.92
N VAL A 503 8.84 -15.92 1.13
CA VAL A 503 9.22 -16.26 -0.26
C VAL A 503 10.51 -17.07 -0.33
N VAL A 504 11.23 -17.24 0.78
CA VAL A 504 12.40 -18.10 0.87
C VAL A 504 11.94 -19.55 1.06
N LYS A 505 11.09 -19.78 2.06
CA LYS A 505 10.57 -21.10 2.42
C LYS A 505 9.33 -21.51 1.64
N ARG A 506 8.69 -20.57 0.93
CA ARG A 506 7.42 -20.75 0.20
C ARG A 506 6.25 -21.12 1.12
N THR A 507 6.18 -20.49 2.29
CA THR A 507 5.16 -20.77 3.33
C THR A 507 4.35 -19.52 3.71
N THR A 508 3.19 -19.74 4.33
CA THR A 508 2.39 -18.68 4.99
C THR A 508 2.83 -18.41 6.43
N GLU A 509 3.71 -19.26 6.98
CA GLU A 509 4.24 -19.11 8.33
C GLU A 509 5.04 -17.81 8.44
N VAL A 510 4.68 -16.99 9.44
CA VAL A 510 5.36 -15.73 9.73
C VAL A 510 5.90 -15.76 11.15
N GLN A 511 7.10 -15.24 11.32
CA GLN A 511 7.81 -15.05 12.59
C GLN A 511 8.17 -13.58 12.74
N VAL A 512 7.16 -12.71 12.55
CA VAL A 512 7.33 -11.26 12.69
C VAL A 512 7.46 -10.92 14.16
N THR A 513 8.66 -10.53 14.57
CA THR A 513 8.92 -10.08 15.95
C THR A 513 8.92 -8.56 16.06
N ALA A 514 9.07 -7.83 14.94
CA ALA A 514 8.99 -6.37 14.87
C ALA A 514 7.75 -5.93 14.07
N GLY A 515 6.73 -5.45 14.77
CA GLY A 515 5.41 -5.12 14.19
C GLY A 515 4.32 -6.12 14.59
N TYR A 516 3.21 -6.13 13.83
CA TYR A 516 2.06 -7.00 14.08
C TYR A 516 2.34 -8.43 13.60
N ALA A 517 2.05 -9.42 14.46
CA ALA A 517 2.53 -10.79 14.28
C ALA A 517 1.60 -11.69 13.43
N HIS A 518 0.38 -11.25 13.09
CA HIS A 518 -0.56 -12.15 12.42
C HIS A 518 -0.47 -12.07 10.89
N ASN A 519 -0.88 -13.15 10.25
CA ASN A 519 -1.02 -13.26 8.80
C ASN A 519 -2.50 -13.47 8.43
N VAL A 520 -3.11 -12.43 7.86
CA VAL A 520 -4.57 -12.32 7.69
C VAL A 520 -5.07 -13.19 6.52
N ILE A 521 -6.25 -13.79 6.68
CA ILE A 521 -6.90 -14.69 5.69
C ILE A 521 -7.74 -13.90 4.68
N GLY A 522 -7.77 -14.38 3.43
CA GLY A 522 -8.69 -13.98 2.37
C GLY A 522 -8.22 -12.78 1.54
N PHE A 523 -6.94 -12.43 1.60
CA PHE A 523 -6.49 -11.05 1.38
C PHE A 523 -6.70 -10.47 -0.04
N GLY A 524 -7.33 -9.30 -0.13
CA GLY A 524 -7.83 -8.66 -1.35
C GLY A 524 -6.76 -8.37 -2.40
N TRP A 525 -5.59 -7.83 -2.03
CA TRP A 525 -4.51 -7.65 -3.02
C TRP A 525 -3.99 -8.98 -3.54
N THR A 526 -4.03 -10.07 -2.75
CA THR A 526 -3.42 -11.35 -3.13
C THR A 526 -4.29 -11.97 -4.19
N ASN A 527 -5.60 -11.89 -3.98
CA ASN A 527 -6.61 -12.26 -4.95
C ASN A 527 -6.43 -11.50 -6.27
N GLY A 528 -6.33 -10.17 -6.20
CA GLY A 528 -6.22 -9.33 -7.40
C GLY A 528 -4.92 -9.55 -8.17
N VAL A 529 -3.79 -9.62 -7.47
CA VAL A 529 -2.47 -9.87 -8.07
C VAL A 529 -2.39 -11.28 -8.66
N PHE A 530 -2.97 -12.28 -8.00
CA PHE A 530 -3.01 -13.65 -8.52
C PHE A 530 -3.70 -13.68 -9.90
N LEU A 531 -4.87 -13.04 -10.01
CA LEU A 531 -5.58 -12.96 -11.30
C LEU A 531 -4.77 -12.22 -12.36
N GLU A 532 -4.18 -11.07 -12.04
CA GLU A 532 -3.39 -10.29 -13.00
C GLU A 532 -2.15 -11.04 -13.50
N LEU A 533 -1.38 -11.67 -12.61
CA LEU A 533 -0.20 -12.46 -12.99
C LEU A 533 -0.60 -13.69 -13.81
N TRP A 534 -1.71 -14.36 -13.45
CA TRP A 534 -2.20 -15.53 -14.16
C TRP A 534 -2.63 -15.19 -15.59
N HIS A 535 -3.45 -14.15 -15.80
CA HIS A 535 -3.83 -13.70 -17.13
C HIS A 535 -2.61 -13.19 -17.93
N GLY A 536 -1.66 -12.53 -17.25
CA GLY A 536 -0.42 -12.04 -17.86
C GLY A 536 0.44 -13.15 -18.48
N LEU A 537 0.57 -14.30 -17.80
CA LEU A 537 1.28 -15.47 -18.33
C LEU A 537 0.61 -16.07 -19.57
N ARG A 538 -0.72 -16.02 -19.62
CA ARG A 538 -1.51 -16.55 -20.74
C ARG A 538 -1.59 -15.58 -21.92
N ARG A 539 -1.05 -14.36 -21.75
CA ARG A 539 -1.16 -13.25 -22.72
C ARG A 539 -2.61 -12.93 -23.07
N GLU A 540 -3.52 -13.16 -22.12
CA GLU A 540 -4.94 -12.88 -22.31
C GLU A 540 -5.15 -11.36 -22.14
N PRO A 541 -5.70 -10.68 -23.17
CA PRO A 541 -6.06 -9.28 -23.02
C PRO A 541 -7.10 -9.15 -21.90
N SER A 542 -7.06 -8.03 -21.18
CA SER A 542 -8.13 -7.69 -20.23
C SER A 542 -9.49 -7.75 -20.95
N PRO A 543 -10.52 -8.37 -20.35
CA PRO A 543 -11.79 -8.56 -21.03
C PRO A 543 -12.38 -7.20 -21.45
N PRO A 544 -12.88 -7.07 -22.69
CA PRO A 544 -13.56 -5.86 -23.14
C PRO A 544 -14.85 -5.63 -22.35
N ALA A 545 -15.34 -4.39 -22.34
CA ALA A 545 -16.63 -4.03 -21.77
C ALA A 545 -17.73 -4.99 -22.27
N ARG A 546 -18.42 -5.69 -21.37
CA ARG A 546 -19.72 -6.27 -21.76
C ARG A 546 -20.69 -5.10 -22.00
N PRO A 547 -21.49 -5.13 -23.08
CA PRO A 547 -22.57 -4.16 -23.24
C PRO A 547 -23.47 -4.23 -22.01
N ALA A 548 -23.81 -3.07 -21.45
CA ALA A 548 -24.68 -2.98 -20.30
C ALA A 548 -26.00 -3.71 -20.62
N THR A 549 -26.40 -4.64 -19.75
CA THR A 549 -27.79 -5.10 -19.73
C THR A 549 -28.66 -3.85 -19.52
N PRO A 550 -29.73 -3.63 -20.31
CA PRO A 550 -30.54 -2.43 -20.14
C PRO A 550 -31.06 -2.36 -18.71
N SER A 551 -30.67 -1.32 -17.98
CA SER A 551 -31.29 -0.98 -16.70
C SER A 551 -32.79 -0.82 -16.94
N ARG A 552 -33.61 -1.64 -16.29
CA ARG A 552 -35.05 -1.41 -16.23
C ARG A 552 -35.27 -0.01 -15.66
N ALA A 553 -35.90 0.86 -16.44
CA ALA A 553 -36.30 2.18 -15.98
C ALA A 553 -37.15 2.05 -14.69
N PRO A 554 -36.97 2.92 -13.69
CA PRO A 554 -37.84 2.95 -12.53
C PRO A 554 -39.29 3.23 -12.98
N PRO A 555 -40.30 2.59 -12.36
CA PRO A 555 -41.69 2.84 -12.70
C PRO A 555 -42.04 4.32 -12.43
N PRO A 556 -42.90 4.93 -13.25
CA PRO A 556 -43.34 6.30 -13.02
C PRO A 556 -44.07 6.40 -11.67
N PRO A 557 -44.01 7.58 -11.01
CA PRO A 557 -44.70 7.80 -9.75
C PRO A 557 -46.21 7.56 -9.93
N ALA A 558 -46.78 6.78 -9.02
CA ALA A 558 -48.23 6.58 -8.94
C ALA A 558 -48.90 7.93 -8.66
N GLN A 559 -49.95 8.23 -9.43
CA GLN A 559 -50.85 9.36 -9.20
C GLN A 559 -51.70 9.15 -7.94
#